data_AF-A0A536QJW0-F1
#
_entry.id   AF-A0A536QJW0-F1
#
_cell.length_a   1.000
_cell.length_b   1.000
_cell.length_c   1.000
_cell.angle_alpha   90.00
_cell.angle_beta   90.00
_cell.angle_gamma   90.00
#
_symmetry.space_group_name_H-M   'P 1'
#
loop_
_entity.id
_entity.type
_entity.pdbx_description
1 polymer ?
#
loop_
_entity_poly.entity_id
_entity_poly.type
_entity_poly.pdbx_seq_one_letter_code
_entity_poly.pdbx_strand_id
1 'polypeptide(L)'
;ANVRIIDGVAKRLRYPPEKVFVNIQRYGNTSAASIPIALCEAESTGRLRRGDKVLLVAFGGGFTWGASVLEWFGAHDGVRPLSPLERAGRALEDVVERVRPT
;
A
#
# COMPACT_ATOMS: atom_id res chain seq x y z
N ALA A 1 13.69 10.76 -0.73
CA ALA A 1 13.51 11.88 0.23
C ALA A 1 14.59 11.82 1.31
N ASN A 2 14.87 12.92 2.04
CA ASN A 2 15.76 12.92 3.21
C ASN A 2 14.95 12.68 4.50
N VAL A 3 15.55 12.08 5.55
CA VAL A 3 14.86 11.75 6.82
C VAL A 3 14.13 12.95 7.44
N ARG A 4 14.74 14.14 7.37
CA ARG A 4 14.14 15.38 7.89
C ARG A 4 12.80 15.73 7.24
N ILE A 5 12.62 15.39 5.95
CA ILE A 5 11.37 15.62 5.22
C ILE A 5 10.30 14.65 5.73
N ILE A 6 10.67 13.38 5.91
CA ILE A 6 9.77 12.33 6.41
C ILE A 6 9.27 12.71 7.81
N ASP A 7 10.19 13.08 8.71
CA ASP A 7 9.86 13.51 10.07
C ASP A 7 8.98 14.77 10.08
N GLY A 8 9.27 15.74 9.22
CA GLY A 8 8.48 16.95 9.08
C GLY A 8 7.04 16.68 8.67
N VAL A 9 6.84 15.78 7.70
CA VAL A 9 5.50 15.35 7.24
C VAL A 9 4.78 14.58 8.35
N ALA A 10 5.43 13.59 8.97
CA ALA A 10 4.85 12.81 10.06
C ALA A 10 4.41 13.69 11.24
N LYS A 11 5.26 14.64 11.65
CA LYS A 11 4.95 15.60 12.71
C LYS A 11 3.76 16.48 12.35
N ARG A 12 3.69 16.99 11.12
CA ARG A 12 2.59 17.85 10.66
C ARG A 12 1.26 17.10 10.58
N LEU A 13 1.31 15.82 10.22
CA LEU A 13 0.15 14.93 10.22
C LEU A 13 -0.20 14.36 11.60
N ARG A 14 0.62 14.64 12.63
CA ARG A 14 0.53 14.00 13.96
C ARG A 14 0.50 12.47 13.85
N TYR A 15 1.23 11.93 12.89
CA TYR A 15 1.26 10.51 12.61
C TYR A 15 2.27 9.81 13.52
N PRO A 16 1.93 8.65 14.11
CA PRO A 16 2.83 7.96 15.03
C PRO A 16 4.12 7.50 14.31
N PRO A 17 5.31 7.82 14.83
CA PRO A 17 6.58 7.51 14.19
C PRO A 17 6.79 6.00 13.99
N GLU A 18 6.27 5.17 14.89
CA GLU A 18 6.35 3.71 14.82
C GLU A 18 5.58 3.12 13.62
N LYS A 19 4.65 3.89 13.04
CA LYS A 19 3.90 3.52 11.82
C LYS A 19 4.55 4.05 10.53
N VAL A 20 5.65 4.81 10.63
CA VAL A 20 6.41 5.28 9.48
C VAL A 20 7.54 4.29 9.19
N PHE A 21 7.55 3.72 7.99
CA PHE A 21 8.64 2.84 7.57
C PHE A 21 9.81 3.67 7.03
N VAL A 22 11.01 3.49 7.58
CA VAL A 22 12.22 4.24 7.21
C VAL A 22 13.42 3.29 7.06
N ASN A 23 13.98 3.23 5.85
CA ASN A 23 15.19 2.47 5.52
C ASN A 23 16.28 3.32 4.85
N ILE A 24 16.14 4.65 4.90
CA ILE A 24 17.06 5.60 4.26
C ILE A 24 18.51 5.47 4.73
N GLN A 25 18.72 5.05 5.99
CA GLN A 25 20.03 4.77 6.57
C GLN A 25 20.78 3.63 5.87
N ARG A 26 20.09 2.77 5.12
CA ARG A 26 20.68 1.64 4.39
C ARG A 26 20.97 1.98 2.92
N TYR A 27 20.08 2.72 2.26
CA TYR A 27 20.13 2.92 0.80
C TYR A 27 20.26 4.38 0.35
N GLY A 28 20.10 5.33 1.27
CA GLY A 28 19.93 6.74 0.92
C GLY A 28 18.65 6.99 0.11
N ASN A 29 18.67 8.04 -0.70
CA ASN A 29 17.58 8.40 -1.59
C ASN A 29 17.82 7.81 -2.99
N THR A 30 17.16 6.71 -3.32
CA THR A 30 17.27 6.02 -4.62
C THR A 30 16.28 6.55 -5.66
N SER A 31 15.88 7.83 -5.54
CA SER A 31 14.90 8.48 -6.41
C SER A 31 13.58 7.68 -6.44
N ALA A 32 13.03 7.41 -7.62
CA ALA A 32 11.79 6.67 -7.82
C ALA A 32 11.79 5.26 -7.17
N ALA A 33 12.96 4.63 -7.01
CA ALA A 33 13.06 3.30 -6.40
C ALA A 33 12.88 3.30 -4.87
N SER A 34 12.89 4.49 -4.22
CA SER A 34 12.82 4.57 -2.75
C SER A 34 11.52 3.96 -2.21
N ILE A 35 10.38 4.21 -2.88
CA ILE A 35 9.07 3.71 -2.43
C ILE A 35 8.94 2.19 -2.64
N PRO A 36 9.23 1.63 -3.83
CA PRO A 36 9.19 0.17 -4.02
C PRO A 36 10.10 -0.61 -3.07
N ILE A 37 11.33 -0.13 -2.82
CA ILE A 37 12.26 -0.78 -1.89
C ILE A 37 11.68 -0.76 -0.47
N ALA A 38 11.16 0.40 -0.02
CA ALA A 38 10.54 0.51 1.29
C ALA A 38 9.33 -0.40 1.47
N LEU A 39 8.46 -0.54 0.45
CA LEU A 39 7.32 -1.44 0.48
C LEU A 39 7.73 -2.90 0.57
N CYS A 40 8.70 -3.33 -0.25
CA CYS A 40 9.23 -4.70 -0.24
C CYS A 40 9.83 -5.07 1.13
N GLU A 41 10.58 -4.16 1.74
CA GLU A 41 11.15 -4.40 3.07
C GLU A 41 10.10 -4.35 4.19
N ALA A 42 9.13 -3.45 4.11
CA ALA A 42 8.04 -3.39 5.06
C ALA A 42 7.21 -4.69 5.04
N GLU A 43 6.97 -5.24 3.86
CA GLU A 43 6.34 -6.56 3.72
C GLU A 43 7.21 -7.68 4.29
N SER A 44 8.47 -7.81 3.86
CA SER A 44 9.34 -8.92 4.29
C SER A 44 9.65 -8.90 5.79
N THR A 45 9.56 -7.73 6.44
CA THR A 45 9.70 -7.58 7.89
C THR A 45 8.38 -7.70 8.67
N GLY A 46 7.27 -8.03 7.99
CA GLY A 46 5.96 -8.22 8.62
C GLY A 46 5.29 -6.93 9.11
N ARG A 47 5.74 -5.77 8.63
CA ARG A 47 5.16 -4.45 8.93
C ARG A 47 3.90 -4.16 8.13
N LEU A 48 3.69 -4.83 7.01
CA LEU A 48 2.48 -4.75 6.20
C LEU A 48 1.67 -6.04 6.32
N ARG A 49 0.36 -5.89 6.51
CA ARG A 49 -0.61 -7.00 6.57
C ARG A 49 -1.72 -6.76 5.55
N ARG A 50 -2.36 -7.85 5.13
CA ARG A 50 -3.53 -7.78 4.24
C ARG A 50 -4.63 -6.94 4.89
N GLY A 51 -5.18 -5.99 4.13
CA GLY A 51 -6.18 -5.02 4.57
C GLY A 51 -5.61 -3.71 5.13
N ASP A 52 -4.29 -3.61 5.36
CA ASP A 52 -3.69 -2.38 5.85
C ASP A 52 -3.86 -1.24 4.84
N LYS A 53 -4.13 -0.04 5.34
CA LYS A 53 -4.14 1.18 4.52
C LYS A 53 -2.75 1.78 4.52
N VAL A 54 -2.13 1.84 3.35
CA VAL A 54 -0.76 2.32 3.17
C VAL A 54 -0.80 3.67 2.49
N LEU A 55 -0.27 4.69 3.17
CA LEU A 55 -0.06 6.02 2.61
C LEU A 55 1.31 6.09 1.95
N LEU A 56 1.33 6.40 0.67
CA LEU A 56 2.52 6.68 -0.11
C LEU A 56 2.63 8.18 -0.35
N VAL A 57 3.82 8.74 -0.16
CA VAL A 57 4.10 10.16 -0.44
C VAL A 57 5.43 10.27 -1.17
N ALA A 58 5.42 10.98 -2.30
CA ALA A 58 6.60 11.20 -3.13
C ALA A 58 6.80 12.70 -3.41
N PHE A 59 8.07 13.10 -3.52
CA PHE A 59 8.51 14.43 -3.92
C PHE A 59 9.61 14.28 -4.98
N GLY A 60 9.56 15.10 -6.03
CA GLY A 60 10.50 15.07 -7.14
C GLY A 60 10.98 16.46 -7.56
N GLY A 61 11.77 16.51 -8.62
CA GLY A 61 12.25 17.76 -9.20
C GLY A 61 11.12 18.72 -9.59
N GLY A 62 11.41 20.01 -9.57
CA GLY A 62 10.44 21.05 -9.98
C GLY A 62 9.25 21.22 -9.03
N PHE A 63 9.43 20.94 -7.73
CA PHE A 63 8.36 21.00 -6.71
C PHE A 63 7.17 20.06 -6.97
N THR A 64 7.35 19.06 -7.83
CA THR A 64 6.32 18.04 -8.08
C THR A 64 6.20 17.12 -6.88
N TRP A 65 4.98 16.89 -6.42
CA TRP A 65 4.69 15.96 -5.34
C TRP A 65 3.38 15.22 -5.59
N GLY A 66 3.22 14.08 -4.94
CA GLY A 66 2.00 13.29 -5.03
C GLY A 66 1.87 12.37 -3.82
N ALA A 67 0.63 12.02 -3.51
CA ALA A 67 0.31 11.05 -2.49
C ALA A 67 -0.81 10.12 -2.96
N SER A 68 -0.81 8.90 -2.45
CA SER A 68 -1.87 7.92 -2.69
C SER A 68 -2.06 7.07 -1.45
N VAL A 69 -3.30 6.64 -1.22
CA VAL A 69 -3.63 5.63 -0.21
C VAL A 69 -4.08 4.39 -0.94
N LEU A 70 -3.44 3.27 -0.63
CA LEU A 70 -3.83 1.96 -1.15
C LEU A 70 -4.18 1.02 -0.01
N GLU A 71 -4.95 -0.03 -0.33
CA GLU A 71 -5.14 -1.17 0.55
C GLU A 71 -4.12 -2.24 0.18
N TRP A 72 -3.35 -2.71 1.17
CA TRP A 72 -2.37 -3.76 0.97
C TRP A 72 -3.06 -5.11 0.88
N PHE A 73 -2.81 -5.88 -0.17
CA PHE A 73 -3.37 -7.22 -0.33
C PHE A 73 -2.37 -8.35 -0.04
N GLY A 74 -1.11 -8.01 0.27
CA GLY A 74 -0.01 -8.97 0.45
C GLY A 74 0.77 -9.24 -0.84
N ALA A 75 1.88 -9.95 -0.68
CA ALA A 75 2.66 -10.51 -1.78
C ALA A 75 1.75 -11.28 -2.71
N HIS A 76 1.96 -11.11 -4.02
CA HIS A 76 1.18 -11.78 -5.05
C HIS A 76 1.31 -13.29 -4.86
N ASP A 77 0.30 -13.92 -4.25
CA ASP A 77 0.15 -15.36 -4.05
C ASP A 77 -0.16 -16.12 -5.36
N GLY A 78 -0.08 -15.42 -6.50
CA GLY A 78 -0.54 -15.93 -7.79
C GLY A 78 -2.02 -15.70 -8.03
N VAL A 79 -2.78 -15.29 -7.01
CA VAL A 79 -4.23 -15.18 -7.06
C VAL A 79 -4.62 -13.70 -7.04
N ARG A 80 -4.90 -13.16 -8.22
CA ARG A 80 -5.47 -11.81 -8.33
C ARG A 80 -6.75 -11.73 -7.49
N PRO A 81 -6.88 -10.76 -6.56
CA PRO A 81 -8.13 -10.52 -5.87
C PRO A 81 -9.25 -10.20 -6.87
N LEU A 82 -10.41 -10.83 -6.70
CA LEU A 82 -11.59 -10.54 -7.51
C LEU A 82 -11.93 -9.05 -7.38
N SER A 83 -12.11 -8.37 -8.51
CA SER A 83 -12.63 -7.01 -8.56
C SER A 83 -14.03 -6.92 -7.93
N PRO A 84 -14.50 -5.72 -7.57
CA PRO A 84 -15.88 -5.55 -7.08
C PRO A 84 -16.94 -6.17 -8.00
N LEU A 85 -16.75 -6.09 -9.32
CA LEU A 85 -17.66 -6.68 -10.31
C LEU A 85 -17.60 -8.21 -10.30
N GLU A 86 -16.41 -8.79 -10.24
CA GLU A 86 -16.23 -10.25 -10.17
C GLU A 86 -16.80 -10.83 -8.87
N ARG A 87 -16.71 -10.09 -7.76
CA ARG A 87 -17.36 -10.47 -6.49
C ARG A 87 -18.88 -10.41 -6.58
N ALA A 88 -19.42 -9.35 -7.19
CA ALA A 88 -20.85 -9.20 -7.40
C ALA A 88 -21.41 -10.30 -8.33
N GLY A 89 -20.68 -10.65 -9.39
CA GLY A 89 -21.04 -11.73 -10.31
C GLY A 89 -21.16 -13.08 -9.60
N ARG A 90 -20.16 -13.47 -8.82
CA ARG A 90 -20.22 -14.72 -8.02
C ARG A 90 -21.38 -14.73 -7.03
N ALA A 91 -21.63 -13.61 -6.34
CA ALA A 91 -22.75 -13.51 -5.42
C ALA A 91 -24.10 -13.70 -6.13
N LEU A 92 -24.23 -13.19 -7.35
CA LEU A 92 -25.43 -13.37 -8.17
C LEU A 92 -25.57 -14.83 -8.64
N GLU A 93 -24.48 -15.45 -9.10
CA GLU A 93 -24.45 -16.87 -9.49
C GLU A 93 -24.87 -17.80 -8.33
N ASP A 94 -24.32 -17.57 -7.13
CA ASP A 94 -24.67 -18.32 -5.92
C ASP A 94 -26.16 -18.17 -5.57
N VAL A 95 -26.73 -16.97 -5.75
CA VAL A 95 -28.17 -16.75 -5.56
C VAL A 95 -28.95 -17.52 -6.62
N VAL A 96 -28.61 -17.39 -7.90
CA VAL A 96 -29.32 -18.06 -9.01
C VAL A 96 -29.31 -19.58 -8.83
N GLU A 97 -28.19 -20.18 -8.46
CA GLU A 97 -28.10 -21.63 -8.17
C GLU A 97 -29.01 -22.05 -7.01
N ARG A 98 -29.12 -21.23 -5.95
CA ARG A 98 -30.03 -21.51 -4.82
C ARG A 98 -31.50 -21.44 -5.17
N VAL A 99 -31.90 -20.62 -6.15
CA VAL A 99 -33.31 -20.43 -6.52
C VAL A 99 -33.71 -21.20 -7.79
N ARG A 100 -32.79 -21.95 -8.42
CA ARG A 100 -33.11 -22.79 -9.57
C ARG A 100 -34.06 -23.93 -9.16
N PRO A 101 -35.24 -24.07 -9.78
CA PRO A 101 -36.07 -25.25 -9.57
C PRO A 101 -35.40 -26.48 -10.19
N THR A 102 -35.38 -27.59 -9.43
CA THR A 102 -34.91 -28.92 -9.87
C THR A 102 -35.76 -29.50 -10.99
#